data_AF-A0A2V8MSE8-F1
#
_entry.id   AF-A0A2V8MSE8-F1
#
_cell.length_a   1.000
_cell.length_b   1.000
_cell.length_c   1.000
_cell.angle_alpha   90.00
_cell.angle_beta   90.00
_cell.angle_gamma   90.00
#
_symmetry.space_group_name_H-M   'P 1'
#
loop_
_entity.id
_entity.type
_entity.pdbx_description
1 polymer ?
#
loop_
_entity_poly.entity_id
_entity_poly.type
_entity_poly.pdbx_seq_one_letter_code
_entity_poly.pdbx_strand_id
1 'polypeptide(L)' 'MVISHPEKVLFPDDGITKGELAAYYEMIAPVMLPHIIRRPITMERFPAGIGKKGFLQKGVSKGFPEWLQRVEVP' A
#
# COMPACT_ATOMS: atom_id res chain seq x y z
N MET A 1 -7.10 -10.24 7.75
CA MET A 1 -6.09 -9.16 7.60
C MET A 1 -6.64 -7.95 8.36
N VAL A 2 -5.87 -7.30 9.23
CA VAL A 2 -6.37 -6.21 10.09
C VAL A 2 -5.62 -4.92 9.78
N ILE A 3 -6.33 -3.82 9.56
CA ILE A 3 -5.76 -2.48 9.42
C ILE A 3 -5.62 -1.91 10.84
N SER A 4 -4.39 -1.78 11.33
CA SER A 4 -4.14 -1.07 12.60
C SER A 4 -4.37 0.42 12.40
N HIS A 5 -4.82 1.18 13.41
CA HIS A 5 -5.00 2.65 13.34
C HIS A 5 -5.67 3.17 12.05
N PRO A 6 -6.86 2.67 11.66
CA PRO A 6 -7.55 3.10 10.44
C PRO A 6 -7.83 4.61 10.40
N GLU A 7 -8.06 5.24 11.56
CA GLU A 7 -8.33 6.67 11.74
C GLU A 7 -7.11 7.58 11.47
N LYS A 8 -5.92 7.01 11.28
CA LYS A 8 -4.71 7.80 11.02
C LYS A 8 -4.82 8.56 9.70
N VAL A 9 -4.77 9.89 9.76
CA VAL A 9 -4.70 10.77 8.59
C VAL A 9 -3.36 10.58 7.85
N LEU A 10 -3.45 10.28 6.55
CA LEU A 10 -2.29 10.17 5.65
C LEU A 10 -2.17 11.36 4.70
N PHE A 11 -3.29 12.00 4.35
CA PHE A 11 -3.36 13.20 3.50
C PHE A 11 -3.90 14.36 4.34
N PRO A 12 -3.03 15.21 4.91
CA PRO A 12 -3.43 16.19 5.91
C PRO A 12 -4.35 17.29 5.36
N ASP A 13 -4.13 17.72 4.12
CA ASP A 13 -4.90 18.80 3.50
C ASP A 13 -6.31 18.35 3.11
N ASP A 14 -6.49 17.07 2.79
CA ASP A 14 -7.77 16.46 2.41
C ASP A 14 -8.47 15.73 3.57
N GLY A 15 -7.76 15.51 4.69
CA GLY A 15 -8.25 14.73 5.82
C GLY A 15 -8.32 13.21 5.59
N ILE A 16 -7.82 12.69 4.46
CA ILE A 16 -7.98 11.27 4.09
C ILE A 16 -7.18 10.37 5.03
N THR A 17 -7.87 9.39 5.59
CA THR A 17 -7.38 8.41 6.55
C THR A 17 -6.82 7.15 5.87
N LYS A 18 -6.06 6.36 6.64
CA LYS A 18 -5.56 5.06 6.19
C LYS A 18 -6.68 4.06 5.92
N GLY A 19 -7.77 4.11 6.69
CA GLY A 19 -8.96 3.29 6.46
C GLY A 19 -9.61 3.62 5.11
N GLU A 20 -9.78 4.90 4.80
CA GLU A 20 -10.35 5.35 3.53
C GLU A 20 -9.45 5.00 2.34
N LEU A 21 -8.13 5.15 2.46
CA LEU A 21 -7.21 4.71 1.42
C LEU A 21 -7.31 3.20 1.16
N ALA A 22 -7.46 2.39 2.20
CA ALA A 22 -7.65 0.95 2.05
C ALA A 22 -8.99 0.61 1.39
N ALA A 23 -10.07 1.26 1.81
CA ALA A 23 -11.40 1.11 1.19
C ALA A 23 -11.40 1.53 -0.28
N TYR A 24 -10.66 2.58 -0.63
CA TYR A 24 -10.46 2.99 -2.03
C TYR A 24 -9.81 1.87 -2.85
N TYR A 25 -8.69 1.29 -2.37
CA TYR A 25 -8.03 0.19 -3.07
C TYR A 25 -8.91 -1.05 -3.21
N GLU A 26 -9.73 -1.36 -2.20
CA GLU A 26 -10.72 -2.43 -2.27
C GLU A 26 -11.76 -2.16 -3.37
N MET A 27 -12.31 -0.93 -3.41
CA MET A 27 -13.29 -0.50 -4.41
C MET A 27 -12.75 -0.57 -5.84
N ILE A 28 -11.51 -0.12 -6.08
CA ILE A 28 -10.93 -0.08 -7.43
C ILE A 28 -10.23 -1.38 -7.85
N ALA A 29 -10.07 -2.36 -6.94
CA ALA A 29 -9.34 -3.59 -7.22
C ALA A 29 -9.79 -4.32 -8.51
N PRO A 30 -11.10 -4.46 -8.82
CA PRO A 30 -11.54 -5.17 -10.02
C PRO A 30 -11.04 -4.57 -11.33
N VAL A 31 -10.85 -3.25 -11.37
CA VAL A 31 -10.35 -2.53 -12.55
C VAL A 31 -8.84 -2.32 -12.49
N MET A 32 -8.24 -2.19 -11.30
CA MET A 32 -6.80 -1.99 -11.14
C MET A 32 -6.00 -3.27 -11.40
N LEU A 33 -6.45 -4.40 -10.84
CA LEU A 33 -5.67 -5.65 -10.83
C LEU A 33 -5.32 -6.17 -12.23
N PRO A 34 -6.19 -6.15 -13.26
CA PRO A 34 -5.82 -6.58 -14.62
C PRO A 34 -4.58 -5.87 -15.19
N HIS A 35 -4.27 -4.66 -14.74
CA HIS A 35 -3.14 -3.89 -15.22
C HIS A 35 -1.82 -4.22 -14.50
N ILE A 36 -1.90 -4.64 -13.24
CA ILE A 36 -0.73 -4.81 -12.37
C ILE A 36 -0.44 -6.26 -11.96
N ILE A 37 -1.40 -7.18 -12.19
CA ILE A 37 -1.22 -8.60 -11.85
C ILE A 37 0.00 -9.16 -12.60
N ARG A 38 0.76 -10.02 -11.92
CA ARG A 38 2.02 -10.63 -12.42
C ARG A 38 3.14 -9.63 -12.76
N ARG A 39 3.08 -8.38 -12.27
CA ARG A 39 4.18 -7.42 -12.37
C ARG A 39 4.87 -7.24 -11.01
N PRO A 40 6.21 -7.19 -10.94
CA PRO A 40 6.91 -6.79 -9.72
C PRO A 40 6.51 -5.37 -9.33
N ILE A 41 6.07 -5.17 -8.09
CA ILE A 41 5.60 -3.87 -7.59
C ILE A 41 6.65 -3.27 -6.67
N THR A 42 7.09 -2.06 -6.97
CA THR A 42 7.81 -1.20 -6.02
C THR A 42 6.78 -0.40 -5.24
N MET A 43 6.90 -0.36 -3.91
CA MET A 43 6.00 0.43 -3.07
C MET A 43 6.70 1.71 -2.64
N GLU A 44 6.03 2.84 -2.79
CA GLU A 44 6.35 4.05 -2.05
C GLU A 44 5.51 4.10 -0.78
N ARG A 45 6.14 4.30 0.37
CA ARG A 45 5.48 4.19 1.68
C ARG A 45 5.61 5.48 2.47
N PHE A 46 4.49 5.91 3.05
CA PHE A 46 4.37 7.08 3.91
C PHE A 46 3.77 6.71 5.28
N PRO A 47 4.50 6.02 6.17
CA PRO A 47 3.94 5.60 7.46
C PRO A 47 3.47 6.75 8.34
N ALA A 48 4.01 7.96 8.14
CA ALA A 48 3.68 9.18 8.87
C ALA A 48 2.82 10.17 8.04
N GLY A 49 2.24 9.73 6.92
CA GLY A 49 1.50 10.58 5.99
C GLY A 49 2.40 11.30 4.97
N ILE A 50 1.78 11.85 3.92
CA ILE A 50 2.47 12.44 2.76
C ILE A 50 3.18 13.77 3.07
N GLY A 51 2.81 14.44 4.17
CA GLY A 51 3.51 15.64 4.67
C GLY A 51 4.87 15.35 5.32
N LYS A 52 5.30 14.09 5.36
CA LYS A 52 6.60 13.64 5.91
C LYS A 52 7.35 12.81 4.87
N LYS A 53 8.66 12.64 5.06
CA LYS A 53 9.50 11.86 4.14
C LYS A 53 9.02 10.40 4.05
N GLY A 54 8.71 9.97 2.84
CA GLY A 54 8.46 8.57 2.49
C GLY A 54 9.73 7.81 2.16
N PHE A 55 9.57 6.54 1.78
CA PHE A 55 10.67 5.71 1.27
C PHE A 55 10.18 4.70 0.23
N LEU A 56 11.08 4.33 -0.68
CA LEU A 56 10.85 3.27 -1.65
C LEU A 56 11.22 1.91 -1.05
N GLN A 57 10.34 0.93 -1.23
CA GLN A 57 10.54 -0.44 -0.83
C GLN A 57 10.36 -1.37 -2.04
N LYS A 58 11.49 -1.94 -2.50
CA LYS A 58 11.53 -2.97 -3.55
C LYS A 58 11.59 -4.39 -2.97
N GLY A 59 12.37 -4.55 -1.90
CA GLY A 59 12.58 -5.84 -1.26
C GLY A 59 11.38 -6.34 -0.47
N VAL A 60 11.30 -7.66 -0.36
CA VAL A 60 10.35 -8.36 0.51
C VAL A 60 10.67 -8.03 1.97
N SER A 61 9.67 -7.60 2.74
CA SER A 61 9.82 -7.34 4.18
C SER A 61 9.29 -8.52 5.01
N LYS A 62 9.87 -8.73 6.21
CA LYS A 62 9.47 -9.77 7.17
C LYS A 62 7.98 -9.73 7.53
N GLY A 63 7.33 -8.58 7.41
CA GLY A 63 5.90 -8.42 7.71
C GLY A 63 4.94 -8.81 6.59
N PHE A 64 5.42 -9.30 5.45
CA PHE A 64 4.54 -9.68 4.34
C PHE A 64 3.90 -11.05 4.60
N PRO A 65 2.58 -11.19 4.35
CA PRO A 65 1.92 -12.48 4.44
C PRO A 65 2.56 -13.53 3.53
N GLU A 66 2.48 -14.79 3.94
CA GLU A 66 3.03 -15.93 3.19
C GLU A 66 2.35 -16.13 1.82
N TRP A 67 1.06 -15.79 1.71
CA TRP A 67 0.29 -15.91 0.48
C TRP A 67 0.65 -14.87 -0.59
N LEU A 68 1.42 -13.83 -0.26
CA LEU A 68 1.80 -12.78 -1.22
C LEU A 68 2.83 -13.33 -2.22
N GLN A 69 2.46 -13.36 -3.51
CA GLN A 69 3.34 -13.80 -4.59
C GLN A 69 4.58 -12.90 -4.70
N ARG A 70 5.74 -13.54 -4.85
CA ARG A 70 7.06 -12.88 -4.92
C ARG A 70 7.81 -13.44 -6.12
N VAL A 71 8.64 -12.60 -6.73
CA VAL A 71 9.52 -13.00 -7.83
C VAL A 71 10.86 -12.30 -7.63
N GLU A 72 11.94 -13.03 -7.93
CA GLU A 72 13.29 -12.46 -7.96
C GLU A 72 13.50 -11.78 -9.32
N VAL A 73 14.00 -10.55 -9.28
CA VAL A 73 14.30 -9.75 -10.47
C VAL A 73 15.82 -9.53 -10.49
N PRO A 74 16.51 -9.85 -11.60
CA PRO A 74 17.95 -9.65 -11.75
C PRO A 74 18.42 -8.21 -11.54
#